data_AF-A0A380JI09-F1
#
_entry.id   AF-A0A380JI09-F1
#
_cell.length_a   1.000
_cell.length_b   1.000
_cell.length_c   1.000
_cell.angle_alpha   90.00
_cell.angle_beta   90.00
_cell.angle_gamma   90.00
#
_symmetry.space_group_name_H-M   'P 1'
#
loop_
_entity.id
_entity.type
_entity.pdbx_description
1 polymer ?
#
loop_
_entity_poly.entity_id
_entity_poly.type
_entity_poly.pdbx_seq_one_letter_code
_entity_poly.pdbx_strand_id
1 'polypeptide(L)'
;MSVFIILVLHNLIRILSLILVLYALISWFPGARDSDFGRLLETLVQPLVSPFRRFNLQIGGLDFTLVLVLFLLQFLDKLLFYL
;
A
#
# COMPACT_ATOMS: atom_id res chain seq x y z
N MET A 1 17.52 -14.52 16.80
CA MET A 1 17.61 -14.26 15.35
C MET A 1 16.22 -14.10 14.73
N SER A 2 15.28 -15.03 14.96
CA SER A 2 13.92 -14.97 14.39
C SER A 2 13.11 -13.72 14.81
N VAL A 3 13.20 -13.30 16.08
CA VAL A 3 12.50 -12.09 16.58
C VAL A 3 12.95 -10.82 15.85
N PHE A 4 14.24 -10.69 15.54
CA PHE A 4 14.75 -9.53 14.81
C PHE A 4 14.17 -9.46 13.40
N ILE A 5 14.06 -10.61 12.71
CA ILE A 5 13.48 -10.70 11.37
C ILE A 5 12.00 -10.28 11.40
N ILE A 6 11.24 -10.77 12.39
CA ILE A 6 9.82 -10.40 12.57
C ILE A 6 9.67 -8.90 12.78
N LEU A 7 10.51 -8.29 13.64
CA LEU A 7 10.47 -6.85 13.90
C LEU A 7 10.80 -6.03 12.64
N VAL A 8 11.78 -6.44 11.84
CA VAL A 8 12.14 -5.76 10.59
C VAL A 8 10.98 -5.84 9.59
N LEU A 9 10.39 -7.02 9.40
CA LEU A 9 9.25 -7.22 8.50
C LEU A 9 8.02 -6.44 8.94
N HIS A 10 7.71 -6.45 10.24
CA HIS A 10 6.60 -5.68 10.80
C HIS A 10 6.75 -4.18 10.52
N ASN A 11 7.94 -3.62 10.77
CA ASN A 11 8.20 -2.20 10.51
C ASN A 11 8.09 -1.88 9.01
N LEU A 12 8.59 -2.77 8.14
CA LEU A 12 8.46 -2.62 6.70
C LEU A 12 6.99 -2.59 6.27
N ILE A 13 6.18 -3.55 6.73
CA ILE A 13 4.76 -3.61 6.39
C ILE A 13 4.01 -2.36 6.87
N ARG A 14 4.33 -1.87 8.08
CA ARG A 14 3.77 -0.61 8.60
C ARG A 14 4.10 0.60 7.72
N ILE A 15 5.35 0.72 7.28
CA ILE A 15 5.78 1.83 6.40
C ILE A 15 5.07 1.75 5.04
N LEU A 16 5.02 0.56 4.42
CA LEU A 16 4.32 0.36 3.15
C LEU A 16 2.82 0.66 3.27
N SER A 17 2.20 0.25 4.38
CA SER A 17 0.80 0.55 4.66
C SER A 17 0.56 2.05 4.80
N LEU A 18 1.46 2.77 5.49
CA LEU A 18 1.37 4.21 5.63
C LEU A 18 1.54 4.93 4.27
N ILE A 19 2.47 4.50 3.43
CA ILE A 19 2.65 5.01 2.07
C ILE A 19 1.39 4.80 1.21
N LEU A 20 0.77 3.63 1.27
CA LEU A 20 -0.47 3.32 0.57
C LEU A 20 -1.62 4.24 1.02
N VAL A 21 -1.76 4.48 2.32
CA VAL A 21 -2.77 5.41 2.86
C VAL A 21 -2.49 6.83 2.40
N LEU A 22 -1.24 7.31 2.47
CA LEU A 22 -0.87 8.64 1.98
C LEU A 22 -1.17 8.79 0.49
N TYR A 23 -0.85 7.79 -0.32
CA TYR A 23 -1.16 7.78 -1.74
C TYR A 23 -2.68 7.81 -1.99
N ALA A 24 -3.45 7.01 -1.26
CA ALA A 24 -4.91 7.01 -1.34
C ALA A 24 -5.49 8.40 -1.02
N LEU A 25 -5.00 9.05 0.04
CA LEU A 25 -5.41 10.41 0.41
C LEU A 25 -5.09 11.42 -0.71
N ILE A 26 -3.86 11.38 -1.25
CA ILE A 26 -3.45 12.27 -2.34
C ILE A 26 -4.23 12.01 -3.63
N SER A 27 -4.60 10.76 -3.90
CA SER A 27 -5.36 10.38 -5.09
C SER A 27 -6.74 11.07 -5.16
N TRP A 28 -7.29 11.46 -4.01
CA TRP A 28 -8.55 12.21 -3.91
C TRP A 28 -8.41 13.71 -4.15
N PHE A 29 -7.21 14.27 -3.97
CA PHE A 29 -6.98 15.70 -4.23
C PHE A 29 -6.72 15.94 -5.73
N PRO A 30 -7.51 16.79 -6.40
CA PRO A 30 -7.31 17.11 -7.80
C PRO A 30 -5.95 17.80 -8.02
N GLY A 31 -5.16 17.34 -8.99
CA GLY A 31 -3.83 17.86 -9.31
C GLY A 31 -2.70 17.41 -8.37
N ALA A 32 -3.00 16.77 -7.23
CA ALA A 32 -1.98 16.33 -6.28
C ALA A 32 -1.23 15.06 -6.76
N ARG A 33 -1.87 14.23 -7.59
CA ARG A 33 -1.23 13.08 -8.25
C ARG A 33 -0.09 13.50 -9.17
N ASP A 34 -0.24 14.63 -9.86
CA ASP A 34 0.74 15.15 -10.81
C ASP A 34 1.88 15.94 -10.14
N SER A 35 1.86 16.07 -8.81
CA SER A 35 2.98 16.64 -8.06
C SER A 35 4.17 15.68 -8.02
N ASP A 36 5.38 16.19 -7.80
CA ASP A 36 6.58 15.36 -7.63
C ASP A 36 6.42 14.35 -6.49
N PHE A 37 5.76 14.75 -5.41
CA PHE A 37 5.48 13.88 -4.28
C PHE A 37 4.44 12.80 -4.63
N GLY A 38 3.39 13.15 -5.37
CA GLY A 38 2.38 12.21 -5.85
C GLY A 38 2.99 11.13 -6.76
N ARG A 39 3.84 11.54 -7.70
CA ARG A 39 4.60 10.63 -8.59
C ARG A 39 5.55 9.71 -7.83
N LEU A 40 6.22 10.23 -6.81
CA LEU A 40 7.09 9.43 -5.94
C LEU A 40 6.30 8.34 -5.22
N LEU A 41 5.17 8.71 -4.60
CA LEU A 41 4.32 7.73 -3.92
C LEU A 41 3.73 6.71 -4.90
N GLU A 42 3.31 7.14 -6.08
CA GLU A 42 2.84 6.23 -7.13
C GLU A 42 3.91 5.18 -7.46
N THR A 43 5.16 5.60 -7.62
CA THR A 43 6.29 4.69 -7.93
C THR A 43 6.51 3.67 -6.82
N LEU A 44 6.37 4.07 -5.54
CA LEU A 44 6.50 3.15 -4.39
C LEU A 44 5.32 2.17 -4.29
N VAL A 45 4.12 2.62 -4.65
CA VAL A 45 2.88 1.84 -4.55
C VAL A 45 2.68 0.92 -5.75
N GLN A 46 3.14 1.31 -6.95
CA GLN A 46 2.99 0.56 -8.19
C GLN A 46 3.41 -0.91 -8.09
N PRO A 47 4.57 -1.30 -7.54
CA PRO A 47 4.95 -2.71 -7.45
C PRO A 47 3.98 -3.53 -6.59
N LEU A 48 3.39 -2.92 -5.54
CA LEU A 48 2.41 -3.59 -4.67
C LEU A 48 1.04 -3.73 -5.36
N VAL A 49 0.65 -2.74 -6.17
CA VAL A 49 -0.68 -2.65 -6.78
C VAL A 49 -0.73 -3.29 -8.17
N SER A 50 0.37 -3.29 -8.92
CA SER A 50 0.45 -3.81 -10.30
C SER A 50 -0.05 -5.25 -10.48
N PRO A 51 0.21 -6.21 -9.56
CA PRO A 51 -0.31 -7.57 -9.70
C PRO A 51 -1.84 -7.64 -9.63
N PHE A 52 -2.46 -6.64 -9.00
CA PHE A 52 -3.90 -6.55 -8.78
C PHE A 52 -4.60 -5.64 -9.80
N ARG A 53 -3.88 -4.87 -10.63
CA ARG A 53 -4.46 -4.01 -11.68
C ARG A 53 -5.36 -4.79 -12.66
N ARG A 54 -5.11 -6.09 -12.85
CA ARG A 54 -5.95 -6.98 -13.67
C ARG A 54 -7.40 -7.12 -13.19
N PHE A 55 -7.68 -6.84 -11.91
CA PHE A 55 -9.02 -6.93 -11.34
C PHE A 55 -9.87 -5.67 -11.59
N ASN A 56 -9.27 -4.59 -12.11
CA ASN A 56 -9.92 -3.32 -12.41
C ASN A 56 -10.90 -2.83 -11.32
N LEU A 57 -10.45 -2.82 -10.07
CA LEU A 57 -11.25 -2.46 -8.90
C LEU A 57 -11.46 -0.94 -8.75
N GLN A 58 -11.46 -0.20 -9.86
CA GLN A 58 -11.69 1.25 -9.85
C GLN A 58 -13.20 1.50 -9.98
N ILE A 59 -13.82 2.02 -8.92
CA ILE A 59 -15.27 2.28 -8.88
C ILE A 59 -15.49 3.73 -8.48
N GLY A 60 -16.14 4.52 -9.35
CA GLY A 60 -16.50 5.91 -9.05
C GLY A 60 -15.30 6.83 -8.80
N GLY A 61 -14.14 6.55 -9.39
CA GLY A 61 -12.90 7.30 -9.15
C GLY A 61 -12.13 6.91 -7.89
N LEU A 62 -12.64 5.95 -7.11
CA LEU A 62 -11.94 5.35 -5.97
C LEU A 62 -11.19 4.10 -6.42
N ASP A 63 -9.91 4.00 -6.04
CA ASP A 63 -9.10 2.82 -6.29
C ASP A 63 -9.20 1.82 -5.13
N PHE A 64 -10.17 0.90 -5.20
CA PHE A 64 -10.32 -0.17 -4.20
C PHE A 64 -9.17 -1.16 -4.21
N THR A 65 -8.31 -1.14 -5.24
CA THR A 65 -7.09 -1.94 -5.27
C THR A 65 -6.16 -1.55 -4.11
N LEU A 66 -6.09 -0.26 -3.75
CA LEU A 66 -5.30 0.21 -2.61
C LEU A 66 -5.81 -0.38 -1.29
N VAL A 67 -7.13 -0.41 -1.11
CA VAL A 67 -7.78 -0.99 0.07
C VAL A 67 -7.50 -2.48 0.16
N LEU A 68 -7.60 -3.20 -0.96
CA LEU A 68 -7.31 -4.62 -1.04
C LEU A 68 -5.84 -4.92 -0.69
N VAL A 69 -4.90 -4.15 -1.23
CA VAL A 69 -3.47 -4.30 -0.92
C VAL A 69 -3.19 -3.99 0.55
N LEU A 70 -3.79 -2.93 1.12
CA LEU A 70 -3.69 -2.61 2.54
C LEU A 70 -4.20 -3.75 3.43
N PHE A 71 -5.35 -4.33 3.05
CA PHE A 71 -5.92 -5.47 3.77
C PHE A 71 -4.98 -6.69 3.74
N LEU A 72 -4.41 -7.00 2.56
CA LEU A 72 -3.46 -8.11 2.41
C LEU A 72 -2.18 -7.89 3.22
N LEU A 73 -1.65 -6.66 3.25
CA LEU A 73 -0.48 -6.32 4.06
C LEU A 73 -0.75 -6.51 5.55
N GLN A 74 -1.89 -6.02 6.05
CA GLN A 74 -2.26 -6.24 7.46
C GLN A 74 -2.50 -7.70 7.79
N PHE A 75 -3.09 -8.46 6.88
CA PHE A 75 -3.28 -9.89 7.04
C PHE A 75 -1.92 -10.63 7.13
N LEU A 76 -0.98 -10.27 6.25
CA LEU A 76 0.37 -10.84 6.25
C LEU A 76 1.13 -10.51 7.54
N ASP A 77 1.02 -9.28 8.03
CA ASP A 77 1.62 -8.86 9.31
C ASP A 77 1.08 -9.71 10.47
N LYS A 78 -0.24 -9.85 10.57
CA LYS A 78 -0.87 -10.69 11.61
C LYS A 78 -0.44 -12.15 11.52
N LEU A 79 -0.35 -12.71 10.31
CA LEU A 79 0.13 -14.07 10.10
C LEU A 79 1.59 -14.22 10.56
N LEU A 80 2.43 -13.22 10.31
CA LEU A 80 3.84 -13.18 10.72
C LEU A 80 4.03 -13.24 12.24
N PHE A 81 3.12 -12.64 13.01
CA PHE A 81 3.15 -12.70 14.48
C PHE A 81 2.55 -14.00 15.06
N TYR A 82 1.74 -14.70 14.27
CA TYR A 82 1.12 -15.96 14.69
C TYR A 82 2.04 -17.17 14.48
N LEU A 83 2.99 -17.07 13.53
CA LEU A 83 4.02 -18.08 13.24
C LEU A 83 5.23 -17.95 14.18
#